data_AF-U3AT55-F1
#
_entry.id   AF-U3AT55-F1
#
_cell.length_a   1.000
_cell.length_b   1.000
_cell.length_c   1.000
_cell.angle_alpha   90.00
_cell.angle_beta   90.00
_cell.angle_gamma   90.00
#
_symmetry.space_group_name_H-M   'P 1'
#
loop_
_entity.id
_entity.type
_entity.pdbx_description
1 polymer ?
#
loop_
_entity_poly.entity_id
_entity_poly.type
_entity_poly.pdbx_seq_one_letter_code
_entity_poly.pdbx_strand_id
1 'polypeptide(L)'
;MKRKILTLLLTTSPLIFSFNVNANPSNTKHHIYPNRNVEPICVNPSKYKFQPLENQSASLNTNFHNSISWNGTPKSGFDYIEISQQQFEEWSSQCDEGFHLEGYIPSLYNLSLFKIIDSPNGAIFAKGEPSLVCKDSSMRVCDTTFRIFNIMEMLSKQTGNRSVGTWMEKERYQYTINVLDQEETTQNHIDHQQKVINIGLQSLNETYLTTEGEEVKFTLQRLVVSQVVQAALADNEDNPIIIEQTNQLLSHLGYSDKPRRE
;
A
#
# COMPACT_ATOMS: atom_id res chain seq x y z
N MET A 1 18.41 31.19 -24.68
CA MET A 1 17.67 29.91 -24.54
C MET A 1 16.84 29.96 -23.26
N LYS A 2 15.50 29.94 -23.37
CA LYS A 2 14.59 29.96 -22.22
C LYS A 2 14.62 28.58 -21.54
N ARG A 3 15.24 28.47 -20.36
CA ARG A 3 15.11 27.28 -19.51
C ARG A 3 13.68 27.27 -18.96
N LYS A 4 12.87 26.30 -19.39
CA LYS A 4 11.59 26.00 -18.75
C LYS A 4 11.90 25.43 -17.37
N ILE A 5 11.86 26.29 -16.36
CA ILE A 5 11.75 25.88 -14.96
C ILE A 5 10.40 25.19 -14.87
N LEU A 6 10.42 23.87 -14.75
CA LEU A 6 9.25 23.10 -14.38
C LEU A 6 9.02 23.43 -12.91
N THR A 7 8.28 24.51 -12.66
CA THR A 7 7.74 24.82 -11.34
C THR A 7 6.77 23.69 -11.02
N LEU A 8 7.27 22.68 -10.30
CA LEU A 8 6.42 21.66 -9.71
C LEU A 8 5.49 22.40 -8.75
N LEU A 9 4.25 22.60 -9.15
CA LEU A 9 3.18 23.09 -8.28
C LEU A 9 2.98 22.04 -7.18
N LEU A 10 3.72 22.18 -6.09
CA LEU A 10 3.50 21.52 -4.80
C LEU A 10 2.25 22.08 -4.07
N THR A 11 1.25 22.59 -4.82
CA THR A 11 0.00 23.15 -4.26
C THR A 11 -1.16 22.17 -4.25
N THR A 12 -0.94 20.91 -4.62
CA THR A 12 -1.83 19.82 -4.22
C THR A 12 -1.06 18.99 -3.22
N SER A 13 -1.40 19.16 -1.94
CA SER A 13 -0.92 18.37 -0.83
C SER A 13 -0.72 16.91 -1.24
N PRO A 14 0.51 16.38 -1.23
CA PRO A 14 0.70 14.96 -1.47
C PRO A 14 -0.02 14.19 -0.37
N LEU A 15 -0.73 13.18 -0.78
CA LEU A 15 -1.51 12.31 0.08
C LEU A 15 -0.51 11.41 0.86
N ILE A 16 -0.12 11.74 2.10
CA ILE A 16 0.50 10.74 3.02
C ILE A 16 -0.63 9.85 3.51
N PHE A 17 -0.64 8.59 3.10
CA PHE A 17 -1.54 7.62 3.70
C PHE A 17 -0.86 6.26 3.76
N SER A 18 -0.71 5.73 4.97
CA SER A 18 -0.21 4.39 5.22
C SER A 18 -1.30 3.35 4.91
N PHE A 19 -1.25 2.79 3.71
CA PHE A 19 -1.78 1.48 3.39
C PHE A 19 -0.73 0.75 2.56
N ASN A 20 -0.25 -0.39 3.05
CA ASN A 20 0.81 -1.17 2.40
C ASN A 20 0.20 -2.01 1.26
N VAL A 21 -0.14 -1.36 0.15
CA VAL A 21 -0.53 -2.02 -1.09
C VAL A 21 0.73 -2.13 -1.96
N ASN A 22 1.15 -3.36 -2.28
CA ASN A 22 2.36 -3.65 -3.05
C ASN A 22 2.03 -4.41 -4.32
N ALA A 23 2.43 -3.95 -5.49
CA ALA A 23 2.45 -4.84 -6.66
C ALA A 23 3.67 -5.78 -6.56
N ASN A 24 3.54 -7.06 -6.22
CA ASN A 24 4.70 -7.95 -6.22
C ASN A 24 5.09 -8.30 -7.67
N PRO A 25 6.39 -8.29 -8.04
CA PRO A 25 6.82 -8.82 -9.32
C PRO A 25 6.57 -10.33 -9.40
N SER A 26 6.27 -10.78 -10.60
CA SER A 26 5.96 -12.15 -11.04
C SER A 26 6.99 -13.25 -10.72
N ASN A 27 8.05 -12.97 -9.95
CA ASN A 27 9.11 -13.91 -9.65
C ASN A 27 9.71 -13.69 -8.25
N THR A 28 9.57 -14.69 -7.37
CA THR A 28 9.99 -14.72 -5.96
C THR A 28 11.49 -14.91 -5.74
N LYS A 29 12.34 -14.56 -6.70
CA LYS A 29 13.80 -14.58 -6.51
C LYS A 29 14.26 -13.20 -6.11
N HIS A 30 14.64 -13.03 -4.83
CA HIS A 30 15.32 -11.87 -4.24
C HIS A 30 15.75 -10.81 -5.26
N HIS A 31 14.82 -9.93 -5.63
CA HIS A 31 15.16 -8.76 -6.42
C HIS A 31 15.68 -7.72 -5.44
N ILE A 32 17.01 -7.69 -5.29
CA ILE A 32 17.69 -6.42 -5.00
C ILE A 32 17.20 -5.50 -6.11
N TYR A 33 16.38 -4.50 -5.77
CA TYR A 33 15.91 -3.58 -6.80
C TYR A 33 17.16 -2.87 -7.35
N PRO A 34 17.25 -2.65 -8.67
CA PRO A 34 18.31 -1.81 -9.20
C PRO A 34 18.28 -0.47 -8.48
N ASN A 35 19.47 0.12 -8.24
CA ASN A 35 19.58 1.44 -7.64
C ASN A 35 18.54 2.40 -8.24
N ARG A 36 17.74 3.01 -7.37
CA ARG A 36 16.72 3.98 -7.79
C ARG A 36 17.21 5.37 -7.44
N ASN A 37 16.80 6.34 -8.25
CA ASN A 37 16.96 7.74 -7.86
C ASN A 37 16.02 8.02 -6.69
N VAL A 38 16.60 8.38 -5.55
CA VAL A 38 15.90 8.72 -4.32
C VAL A 38 16.04 10.22 -4.11
N GLU A 39 14.92 10.89 -3.92
CA GLU A 39 14.85 12.27 -3.48
C GLU A 39 14.55 12.27 -1.97
N PRO A 40 15.49 12.68 -1.11
CA PRO A 40 15.21 12.74 0.31
C PRO A 40 14.26 13.91 0.60
N ILE A 41 13.25 13.65 1.42
CA ILE A 41 12.22 14.63 1.76
C ILE A 41 11.95 14.62 3.26
N CYS A 42 11.60 15.77 3.82
CA CYS A 42 11.11 15.89 5.18
C CYS A 42 9.59 15.84 5.19
N VAL A 43 9.00 14.97 6.02
CA VAL A 43 7.57 14.68 6.08
C VAL A 43 7.03 15.04 7.46
N ASN A 44 5.93 15.80 7.50
CA ASN A 44 5.15 16.02 8.72
C ASN A 44 3.74 15.43 8.54
N PRO A 45 3.48 14.21 9.05
CA PRO A 45 2.21 13.52 8.82
C PRO A 45 1.04 14.20 9.54
N SER A 46 1.27 14.78 10.72
CA SER A 46 0.23 15.47 11.48
C SER A 46 -0.26 16.74 10.79
N LYS A 47 0.58 17.37 9.96
CA LYS A 47 0.26 18.61 9.22
C LYS A 47 0.07 18.40 7.72
N TYR A 48 0.23 17.17 7.22
CA TYR A 48 0.24 16.83 5.79
C TYR A 48 1.16 17.76 4.98
N LYS A 49 2.40 17.98 5.47
CA LYS A 49 3.39 18.84 4.82
C LYS A 49 4.62 18.05 4.41
N PHE A 50 5.21 18.48 3.29
CA PHE A 50 6.39 17.88 2.69
C PHE A 50 7.35 18.97 2.27
N GLN A 51 8.63 18.72 2.53
CA GLN A 51 9.70 19.61 2.14
C GLN A 51 10.77 18.79 1.42
N PRO A 52 10.92 18.94 0.10
CA PRO A 52 12.02 18.29 -0.61
C PRO A 52 13.36 18.89 -0.18
N LEU A 53 14.37 18.05 -0.04
CA LEU A 53 15.76 18.51 0.13
C LEU A 53 16.36 18.71 -1.26
N GLU A 54 16.32 19.95 -1.75
CA GLU A 54 16.76 20.29 -3.10
C GLU A 54 18.22 19.90 -3.35
N ASN A 55 18.49 19.35 -4.54
CA ASN A 55 19.82 18.93 -5.00
C ASN A 55 20.47 17.78 -4.20
N GLN A 56 19.71 17.07 -3.37
CA GLN A 56 20.19 15.93 -2.58
C GLN A 56 19.83 14.56 -3.20
N SER A 57 19.35 14.53 -4.44
CA SER A 57 18.97 13.28 -5.11
C SER A 57 20.16 12.33 -5.24
N ALA A 58 19.98 11.07 -4.84
CA ALA A 58 21.02 10.06 -4.87
C ALA A 58 20.52 8.74 -5.47
N SER A 59 21.39 8.05 -6.19
CA SER A 59 21.13 6.71 -6.71
C SER A 59 21.41 5.69 -5.62
N LEU A 60 20.38 5.23 -4.90
CA LEU A 60 20.52 4.39 -3.72
C LEU A 60 19.91 2.99 -3.90
N ASN A 61 20.46 2.03 -3.16
CA ASN A 61 19.95 0.67 -3.11
C ASN A 61 18.56 0.69 -2.47
N THR A 62 17.57 0.28 -3.23
CA THR A 62 16.22 0.05 -2.72
C THR A 62 16.05 -1.44 -2.46
N ASN A 63 15.53 -1.76 -1.28
CA ASN A 63 15.28 -3.12 -0.85
C ASN A 63 13.81 -3.26 -0.44
N PHE A 64 13.36 -4.49 -0.31
CA PHE A 64 12.04 -4.80 0.21
C PHE A 64 12.17 -5.65 1.47
N HIS A 65 11.27 -5.40 2.42
CA HIS A 65 11.18 -6.19 3.63
C HIS A 65 9.73 -6.65 3.83
N ASN A 66 9.57 -7.95 4.12
CA ASN A 66 8.24 -8.54 4.26
C ASN A 66 7.51 -8.03 5.51
N SER A 67 8.22 -7.85 6.64
CA SER A 67 7.63 -7.34 7.89
C SER A 67 8.66 -6.69 8.81
N ILE A 68 8.36 -5.51 9.39
CA ILE A 68 9.15 -4.89 10.49
C ILE A 68 8.27 -4.67 11.71
N SER A 69 8.89 -4.58 12.89
CA SER A 69 8.27 -3.94 14.04
C SER A 69 8.51 -2.44 14.00
N TRP A 70 7.43 -1.66 13.94
CA TRP A 70 7.43 -0.19 13.86
C TRP A 70 6.73 0.40 15.08
N ASN A 71 7.46 1.08 15.97
CA ASN A 71 6.90 1.56 17.26
C ASN A 71 6.16 0.47 18.05
N GLY A 72 6.65 -0.78 18.00
CA GLY A 72 6.01 -1.92 18.64
C GLY A 72 4.80 -2.51 17.89
N THR A 73 4.46 -1.98 16.71
CA THR A 73 3.41 -2.53 15.84
C THR A 73 4.03 -3.21 14.61
N PRO A 74 3.73 -4.48 14.33
CA PRO A 74 4.18 -5.12 13.09
C PRO A 74 3.57 -4.41 11.88
N LYS A 75 4.41 -4.09 10.89
CA LYS A 75 4.03 -3.55 9.58
C LYS A 75 4.57 -4.47 8.50
N SER A 76 3.75 -4.85 7.53
CA SER A 76 4.18 -5.73 6.43
C SER A 76 4.36 -4.99 5.11
N GLY A 77 5.25 -5.50 4.25
CA GLY A 77 5.42 -5.08 2.87
C GLY A 77 5.78 -3.62 2.69
N PHE A 78 7.05 -3.27 2.88
CA PHE A 78 7.53 -1.91 2.64
C PHE A 78 8.89 -1.95 1.95
N ASP A 79 9.06 -1.00 1.05
CA ASP A 79 10.37 -0.71 0.50
C ASP A 79 11.16 0.11 1.52
N TYR A 80 12.47 -0.11 1.54
CA TYR A 80 13.39 0.68 2.33
C TYR A 80 14.65 0.97 1.55
N ILE A 81 15.32 2.05 1.92
CA ILE A 81 16.58 2.49 1.34
C ILE A 81 17.66 2.39 2.41
N GLU A 82 18.77 1.75 2.09
CA GLU A 82 19.91 1.70 3.00
C GLU A 82 20.77 2.95 2.86
N ILE A 83 21.03 3.63 3.97
CA ILE A 83 21.93 4.79 4.04
C ILE A 83 22.84 4.68 5.25
N SER A 84 24.00 5.33 5.19
CA SER A 84 24.90 5.40 6.34
C SER A 84 24.35 6.35 7.41
N GLN A 85 24.76 6.16 8.67
CA GLN A 85 24.47 7.09 9.77
C GLN A 85 24.83 8.54 9.41
N GLN A 86 26.02 8.76 8.83
CA GLN A 86 26.49 10.08 8.43
C GLN A 86 25.55 10.76 7.41
N GLN A 87 25.12 10.02 6.39
CA GLN A 87 24.21 10.55 5.37
C GLN A 87 22.83 10.85 5.95
N PHE A 88 22.33 10.00 6.86
CA PHE A 88 21.09 10.24 7.57
C PHE A 88 21.15 11.51 8.41
N GLU A 89 22.23 11.72 9.17
CA GLU A 89 22.42 12.92 10.00
C GLU A 89 22.50 14.19 9.14
N GLU A 90 23.24 14.16 8.03
CA GLU A 90 23.36 15.28 7.11
C GLU A 90 21.99 15.70 6.54
N TRP A 91 21.19 14.74 6.07
CA TRP A 91 19.87 15.01 5.51
C TRP A 91 18.84 15.37 6.58
N SER A 92 18.81 14.67 7.70
CA SER A 92 17.84 14.93 8.78
C SER A 92 18.06 16.27 9.46
N SER A 93 19.29 16.79 9.50
CA SER A 93 19.60 18.13 10.03
C SER A 93 18.92 19.28 9.26
N GLN A 94 18.46 19.00 8.04
CA GLN A 94 17.75 19.96 7.19
C GLN A 94 16.22 19.91 7.38
N CYS A 95 15.72 18.98 8.21
CA CYS A 95 14.29 18.88 8.52
C CYS A 95 13.92 19.79 9.69
N ASP A 96 12.84 20.53 9.52
CA ASP A 96 12.24 21.34 10.60
C ASP A 96 11.73 20.47 11.76
N GLU A 97 11.55 21.08 12.93
CA GLU A 97 11.00 20.40 14.10
C GLU A 97 9.64 19.75 13.81
N GLY A 98 9.51 18.48 14.20
CA GLY A 98 8.30 17.68 13.98
C GLY A 98 8.16 17.12 12.56
N PHE A 99 9.16 17.33 11.69
CA PHE A 99 9.32 16.56 10.46
C PHE A 99 10.28 15.40 10.68
N HIS A 100 10.12 14.33 9.89
CA HIS A 100 11.06 13.22 9.82
C HIS A 100 11.48 12.96 8.38
N LEU A 101 12.64 12.36 8.20
CA LEU A 101 13.25 12.15 6.89
C LEU A 101 12.75 10.85 6.24
N GLU A 102 12.25 10.93 5.01
CA GLU A 102 11.86 9.79 4.18
C GLU A 102 12.46 9.89 2.77
N GLY A 103 12.56 8.77 2.06
CA GLY A 103 13.06 8.72 0.69
C GLY A 103 11.91 8.65 -0.31
N TYR A 104 11.75 9.65 -1.17
CA TYR A 104 10.82 9.60 -2.29
C TYR A 104 11.50 8.95 -3.51
N ILE A 105 10.83 7.98 -4.14
CA ILE A 105 11.29 7.33 -5.38
C ILE A 105 10.37 7.79 -6.52
N PRO A 106 10.75 8.82 -7.31
CA PRO A 106 9.86 9.42 -8.31
C PRO A 106 9.36 8.43 -9.36
N SER A 107 10.19 7.47 -9.77
CA SER A 107 9.81 6.48 -10.77
C SER A 107 8.71 5.51 -10.31
N LEU A 108 8.46 5.42 -9.00
CA LEU A 108 7.47 4.54 -8.39
C LEU A 108 6.35 5.31 -7.68
N TYR A 109 6.43 6.65 -7.67
CA TYR A 109 5.56 7.52 -6.87
C TYR A 109 5.45 7.06 -5.39
N ASN A 110 6.55 6.59 -4.81
CA ASN A 110 6.55 5.92 -3.51
C ASN A 110 7.40 6.67 -2.47
N LEU A 111 6.94 6.65 -1.20
CA LEU A 111 7.76 7.00 -0.04
C LEU A 111 8.30 5.74 0.61
N SER A 112 9.60 5.77 0.90
CA SER A 112 10.36 4.65 1.39
C SER A 112 11.08 5.05 2.68
N LEU A 113 11.13 4.10 3.62
CA LEU A 113 11.80 4.31 4.90
C LEU A 113 13.30 4.17 4.73
N PHE A 114 14.07 4.92 5.49
CA PHE A 114 15.51 4.70 5.56
C PHE A 114 15.85 3.62 6.59
N LYS A 115 16.63 2.63 6.18
CA LYS A 115 17.37 1.75 7.11
C LYS A 115 18.77 2.31 7.26
N ILE A 116 19.03 2.86 8.43
CA ILE A 116 20.29 3.49 8.78
C ILE A 116 21.27 2.41 9.21
N ILE A 117 22.38 2.29 8.48
CA ILE A 117 23.45 1.36 8.77
C ILE A 117 24.49 2.08 9.63
N ASP A 118 24.59 1.67 10.90
CA ASP A 118 25.60 2.15 11.85
C ASP A 118 26.54 1.01 12.22
N SER A 119 27.80 1.07 11.77
CA SER A 119 28.78 -0.01 11.95
C SER A 119 28.99 -0.46 13.41
N PRO A 120 29.05 0.44 14.42
CA PRO A 120 29.12 0.05 15.83
C PRO A 120 27.81 -0.44 16.46
N ASN A 121 26.64 0.09 16.08
CA ASN A 121 25.37 -0.15 16.80
C ASN A 121 24.37 -1.04 16.04
N GLY A 122 24.72 -1.48 14.82
CA GLY A 122 23.84 -2.25 13.95
C GLY A 122 22.94 -1.38 13.08
N ALA A 123 21.94 -1.98 12.47
CA ALA A 123 21.02 -1.27 11.57
C ALA A 123 19.69 -0.94 12.29
N ILE A 124 19.20 0.28 12.10
CA ILE A 124 17.90 0.73 12.63
C ILE A 124 17.05 1.35 11.51
N PHE A 125 15.72 1.27 11.61
CA PHE A 125 14.84 1.99 10.69
C PHE A 125 14.53 3.41 11.22
N ALA A 126 14.69 4.41 10.35
CA ALA A 126 14.34 5.80 10.59
C ALA A 126 12.83 6.02 10.66
N LYS A 127 12.38 7.01 11.44
CA LYS A 127 10.96 7.37 11.60
C LYS A 127 10.28 7.67 10.25
N GLY A 128 9.16 7.00 9.97
CA GLY A 128 8.29 7.32 8.84
C GLY A 128 7.05 6.44 8.71
N GLU A 129 6.24 6.71 7.68
CA GLU A 129 5.10 5.87 7.30
C GLU A 129 5.35 5.14 5.98
N PRO A 130 5.38 3.79 5.97
CA PRO A 130 5.48 3.07 4.72
C PRO A 130 4.26 3.39 3.86
N SER A 131 4.53 3.67 2.59
CA SER A 131 3.54 4.18 1.64
C SER A 131 3.28 3.19 0.51
N LEU A 132 2.22 3.47 -0.24
CA LEU A 132 1.76 2.72 -1.41
C LEU A 132 2.87 2.56 -2.44
N VAL A 133 3.12 1.32 -2.87
CA VAL A 133 4.18 1.02 -3.83
C VAL A 133 3.61 0.49 -5.14
N CYS A 134 3.77 1.25 -6.23
CA CYS A 134 3.66 0.68 -7.57
C CYS A 134 5.03 0.17 -8.05
N LYS A 135 5.23 -1.15 -8.06
CA LYS A 135 6.53 -1.77 -8.41
C LYS A 135 6.66 -2.16 -9.88
N ASP A 136 5.55 -2.16 -10.62
CA ASP A 136 5.52 -2.50 -12.04
C ASP A 136 5.32 -1.23 -12.89
N SER A 137 6.02 -1.20 -14.02
CA SER A 137 5.92 -0.19 -15.08
C SER A 137 4.57 -0.19 -15.83
N SER A 138 3.72 -1.18 -15.57
CA SER A 138 2.36 -1.26 -16.11
C SER A 138 1.46 -0.18 -15.48
N MET A 139 1.08 0.83 -16.28
CA MET A 139 0.11 1.87 -15.90
C MET A 139 -1.18 1.29 -15.32
N ARG A 140 -1.58 0.09 -15.78
CA ARG A 140 -2.77 -0.63 -15.31
C ARG A 140 -2.66 -1.11 -13.87
N VAL A 141 -1.49 -1.65 -13.49
CA VAL A 141 -1.25 -2.13 -12.12
C VAL A 141 -1.20 -0.95 -11.15
N CYS A 142 -0.54 0.16 -11.53
CA CYS A 142 -0.53 1.36 -10.69
C CYS A 142 -1.93 1.95 -10.49
N ASP A 143 -2.71 2.13 -11.57
CA ASP A 143 -4.10 2.64 -11.48
C ASP A 143 -4.97 1.73 -10.60
N THR A 144 -4.83 0.41 -10.72
CA THR A 144 -5.53 -0.55 -9.86
C THR A 144 -5.14 -0.37 -8.39
N THR A 145 -3.84 -0.29 -8.09
CA THR A 145 -3.33 -0.09 -6.73
C THR A 145 -3.88 1.20 -6.10
N PHE A 146 -3.95 2.31 -6.85
CA PHE A 146 -4.60 3.54 -6.38
C PHE A 146 -6.11 3.38 -6.14
N ARG A 147 -6.81 2.62 -6.97
CA ARG A 147 -8.24 2.34 -6.77
C ARG A 147 -8.48 1.47 -5.52
N ILE A 148 -7.65 0.46 -5.29
CA ILE A 148 -7.69 -0.37 -4.07
C ILE A 148 -7.53 0.51 -2.85
N PHE A 149 -6.55 1.42 -2.87
CA PHE A 149 -6.35 2.38 -1.80
C PHE A 149 -7.64 3.17 -1.49
N ASN A 150 -8.30 3.73 -2.50
CA ASN A 150 -9.55 4.49 -2.30
C ASN A 150 -10.65 3.62 -1.66
N ILE A 151 -10.77 2.35 -2.08
CA ILE A 151 -11.73 1.40 -1.49
C ILE A 151 -11.41 1.16 -0.01
N MET A 152 -10.13 0.96 0.33
CA MET A 152 -9.67 0.78 1.72
C MET A 152 -9.92 2.04 2.57
N GLU A 153 -9.70 3.23 2.02
CA GLU A 153 -9.97 4.49 2.70
C GLU A 153 -11.47 4.63 3.00
N MET A 154 -12.34 4.35 2.03
CA MET A 154 -13.79 4.37 2.25
C MET A 154 -14.21 3.36 3.32
N LEU A 155 -13.70 2.13 3.28
CA LEU A 155 -13.93 1.11 4.32
C LEU A 155 -13.50 1.59 5.71
N SER A 156 -12.38 2.32 5.81
CA SER A 156 -11.87 2.82 7.10
C SER A 156 -12.77 3.88 7.75
N LYS A 157 -13.52 4.62 6.93
CA LYS A 157 -14.36 5.74 7.36
C LYS A 157 -15.85 5.37 7.48
N GLN A 158 -16.33 4.42 6.67
CA GLN A 158 -17.75 4.24 6.36
C GLN A 158 -18.14 2.76 6.22
N THR A 159 -17.72 1.91 7.15
CA THR A 159 -18.02 0.47 7.09
C THR A 159 -19.34 0.11 7.78
N GLY A 160 -19.69 0.72 8.91
CA GLY A 160 -20.86 0.32 9.72
C GLY A 160 -20.77 -1.11 10.32
N ASN A 161 -19.95 -1.99 9.75
CA ASN A 161 -19.65 -3.34 10.21
C ASN A 161 -18.55 -3.29 11.28
N ARG A 162 -18.88 -3.77 12.49
CA ARG A 162 -17.99 -3.71 13.65
C ARG A 162 -16.71 -4.55 13.47
N SER A 163 -16.80 -5.74 12.87
CA SER A 163 -15.66 -6.63 12.66
C SER A 163 -14.66 -6.00 11.70
N VAL A 164 -15.14 -5.52 10.55
CA VAL A 164 -14.31 -4.81 9.58
C VAL A 164 -13.75 -3.51 10.18
N GLY A 165 -14.55 -2.73 10.91
CA GLY A 165 -14.08 -1.53 11.59
C GLY A 165 -12.94 -1.82 12.59
N THR A 166 -13.08 -2.87 13.39
CA THR A 166 -12.07 -3.30 14.35
C THR A 166 -10.80 -3.78 13.65
N TRP A 167 -10.93 -4.56 12.59
CA TRP A 167 -9.81 -5.01 11.77
C TRP A 167 -9.08 -3.84 11.12
N MET A 168 -9.83 -2.87 10.57
CA MET A 168 -9.26 -1.66 10.01
C MET A 168 -8.46 -0.90 11.07
N GLU A 169 -8.96 -0.77 12.30
CA GLU A 169 -8.25 -0.05 13.36
C GLU A 169 -6.96 -0.76 13.83
N LYS A 170 -7.01 -2.08 13.98
CA LYS A 170 -5.97 -2.84 14.70
C LYS A 170 -5.02 -3.65 13.82
N GLU A 171 -5.52 -4.17 12.71
CA GLU A 171 -4.85 -5.22 11.94
C GLU A 171 -4.42 -4.76 10.55
N ARG A 172 -5.04 -3.71 9.97
CA ARG A 172 -4.80 -3.30 8.57
C ARG A 172 -3.32 -3.12 8.21
N TYR A 173 -2.53 -2.56 9.12
CA TYR A 173 -1.11 -2.27 8.87
C TYR A 173 -0.23 -3.51 8.88
N GLN A 174 -0.73 -4.61 9.43
CA GLN A 174 -0.06 -5.90 9.43
C GLN A 174 -0.26 -6.62 8.10
N TYR A 175 -1.23 -6.23 7.28
CA TYR A 175 -1.52 -6.84 5.99
C TYR A 175 -0.89 -6.10 4.83
N THR A 176 -0.33 -6.87 3.89
CA THR A 176 0.09 -6.38 2.58
C THR A 176 -0.95 -6.78 1.54
N ILE A 177 -1.48 -5.81 0.78
CA ILE A 177 -2.38 -6.12 -0.34
C ILE A 177 -1.57 -6.16 -1.62
N ASN A 178 -1.53 -7.31 -2.28
CA ASN A 178 -0.86 -7.48 -3.56
C ASN A 178 -1.83 -7.46 -4.74
N VAL A 179 -1.44 -6.81 -5.82
CA VAL A 179 -2.11 -6.93 -7.12
C VAL A 179 -1.27 -7.83 -8.01
N LEU A 180 -1.86 -8.94 -8.47
CA LEU A 180 -1.20 -9.93 -9.29
C LEU A 180 -1.73 -9.87 -10.74
N ASP A 181 -0.82 -9.64 -11.69
CA ASP A 181 -1.07 -9.60 -13.14
C ASP A 181 -0.36 -10.77 -13.84
N GLN A 182 -0.65 -12.00 -13.41
CA GLN A 182 -0.13 -13.23 -14.03
C GLN A 182 -1.28 -14.06 -14.62
N GLU A 183 -1.06 -14.64 -15.80
CA GLU A 183 -2.07 -15.43 -16.53
C GLU A 183 -2.52 -16.70 -15.79
N GLU A 184 -1.75 -17.18 -14.80
CA GLU A 184 -1.99 -18.47 -14.13
C GLU A 184 -2.53 -18.36 -12.68
N THR A 185 -2.64 -17.17 -12.10
CA THR A 185 -3.20 -16.99 -10.75
C THR A 185 -4.63 -16.46 -10.82
N THR A 186 -5.61 -17.37 -10.91
CA THR A 186 -7.05 -17.04 -10.89
C THR A 186 -7.59 -16.76 -9.49
N GLN A 187 -6.82 -17.02 -8.43
CA GLN A 187 -7.37 -17.03 -7.08
C GLN A 187 -6.92 -15.83 -6.24
N ASN A 188 -7.88 -14.94 -5.97
CA ASN A 188 -7.79 -14.07 -4.80
C ASN A 188 -7.69 -14.97 -3.57
N HIS A 189 -6.70 -14.71 -2.72
CA HIS A 189 -6.51 -15.48 -1.50
C HIS A 189 -5.85 -14.65 -0.42
N ILE A 190 -6.08 -15.08 0.81
CA ILE A 190 -5.45 -14.50 1.98
C ILE A 190 -4.49 -15.52 2.56
N ASP A 191 -3.23 -15.14 2.67
CA ASP A 191 -2.26 -15.86 3.49
C ASP A 191 -2.27 -15.22 4.89
N HIS A 192 -3.01 -15.81 5.83
CA HIS A 192 -3.10 -15.32 7.20
C HIS A 192 -1.79 -15.48 7.99
N GLN A 193 -0.91 -16.40 7.59
CA GLN A 193 0.40 -16.60 8.24
C GLN A 193 1.37 -15.49 7.82
N GLN A 194 1.41 -15.17 6.52
CA GLN A 194 2.24 -14.10 5.98
C GLN A 194 1.57 -12.72 6.05
N LYS A 195 0.28 -12.67 6.42
CA LYS A 195 -0.56 -11.47 6.43
C LYS A 195 -0.56 -10.78 5.05
N VAL A 196 -0.88 -11.55 4.02
CA VAL A 196 -0.93 -11.07 2.63
C VAL A 196 -2.33 -11.28 2.06
N ILE A 197 -2.88 -10.25 1.42
CA ILE A 197 -4.11 -10.34 0.62
C ILE A 197 -3.71 -10.23 -0.84
N ASN A 198 -3.91 -11.28 -1.63
CA ASN A 198 -3.62 -11.26 -3.06
C ASN A 198 -4.91 -10.99 -3.84
N ILE A 199 -4.88 -9.97 -4.70
CA ILE A 199 -5.95 -9.59 -5.64
C ILE A 199 -5.46 -9.92 -7.06
N GLY A 200 -6.05 -10.96 -7.66
CA GLY A 200 -5.74 -11.36 -9.03
C GLY A 200 -6.51 -10.51 -10.03
N LEU A 201 -5.83 -9.83 -10.97
CA LEU A 201 -6.51 -9.03 -12.00
C LEU A 201 -7.36 -9.88 -12.94
N GLN A 202 -7.06 -11.17 -13.08
CA GLN A 202 -7.86 -12.09 -13.89
C GLN A 202 -9.24 -12.37 -13.29
N SER A 203 -9.40 -12.26 -11.96
CA SER A 203 -10.70 -12.45 -11.31
C SER A 203 -11.72 -11.38 -11.70
N LEU A 204 -11.30 -10.24 -12.27
CA LEU A 204 -12.20 -9.24 -12.85
C LEU A 204 -12.89 -9.73 -14.14
N ASN A 205 -12.37 -10.79 -14.76
CA ASN A 205 -12.99 -11.43 -15.92
C ASN A 205 -14.00 -12.51 -15.52
N GLU A 206 -13.96 -12.97 -14.27
CA GLU A 206 -14.90 -13.95 -13.72
C GLU A 206 -16.27 -13.32 -13.45
N THR A 207 -17.28 -14.18 -13.42
CA THR A 207 -18.67 -13.81 -13.17
C THR A 207 -19.20 -14.44 -11.89
N TYR A 208 -20.24 -13.84 -11.33
CA TYR A 208 -21.03 -14.39 -10.24
C TYR A 208 -22.52 -14.26 -10.54
N LEU A 209 -23.32 -15.12 -9.90
CA LEU A 209 -24.78 -15.06 -9.98
C LEU A 209 -25.32 -14.06 -8.95
N THR A 210 -26.22 -13.18 -9.39
CA THR A 210 -26.91 -12.25 -8.50
C THR A 210 -28.05 -12.93 -7.77
N THR A 211 -28.59 -12.28 -6.73
CA THR A 211 -29.81 -12.71 -6.03
C THR A 211 -31.02 -12.84 -6.97
N GLU A 212 -31.01 -12.15 -8.11
CA GLU A 212 -32.05 -12.18 -9.14
C GLU A 212 -31.78 -13.24 -10.22
N GLY A 213 -30.66 -13.97 -10.14
CA GLY A 213 -30.29 -15.03 -11.08
C GLY A 213 -29.59 -14.54 -12.35
N GLU A 214 -29.12 -13.29 -12.36
CA GLU A 214 -28.34 -12.74 -13.48
C GLU A 214 -26.86 -13.04 -13.31
N GLU A 215 -26.16 -13.26 -14.42
CA GLU A 215 -24.70 -13.42 -14.42
C GLU A 215 -24.02 -12.07 -14.66
N VAL A 216 -23.17 -11.63 -13.73
CA VAL A 216 -22.46 -10.35 -13.80
C VAL A 216 -20.99 -10.52 -13.45
N LYS A 217 -20.11 -9.68 -14.02
CA LYS A 217 -18.67 -9.72 -13.74
C LYS A 217 -18.33 -9.17 -12.36
N PHE A 218 -17.27 -9.71 -11.75
CA PHE A 218 -16.70 -9.11 -10.56
C PHE A 218 -16.12 -7.72 -10.84
N THR A 219 -16.33 -6.83 -9.88
CA THR A 219 -15.72 -5.50 -9.85
C THR A 219 -14.55 -5.47 -8.88
N LEU A 220 -13.65 -4.51 -9.02
CA LEU A 220 -12.51 -4.36 -8.12
C LEU A 220 -12.94 -4.14 -6.67
N GLN A 221 -13.94 -3.27 -6.45
CA GLN A 221 -14.49 -3.00 -5.13
C GLN A 221 -15.06 -4.26 -4.48
N ARG A 222 -15.79 -5.10 -5.22
CA ARG A 222 -16.33 -6.34 -4.69
C ARG A 222 -15.22 -7.32 -4.29
N LEU A 223 -14.18 -7.46 -5.12
CA LEU A 223 -13.04 -8.30 -4.80
C LEU A 223 -12.32 -7.82 -3.53
N VAL A 224 -11.98 -6.52 -3.46
CA VAL A 224 -11.28 -5.94 -2.30
C VAL A 224 -12.11 -6.05 -1.02
N VAL A 225 -13.38 -5.63 -1.06
CA VAL A 225 -14.27 -5.67 0.12
C VAL A 225 -14.44 -7.11 0.59
N SER A 226 -14.61 -8.08 -0.32
CA SER A 226 -14.73 -9.49 0.04
C SER A 226 -13.49 -10.02 0.76
N GLN A 227 -12.29 -9.66 0.29
CA GLN A 227 -11.05 -10.08 0.95
C GLN A 227 -10.86 -9.40 2.31
N VAL A 228 -11.24 -8.12 2.45
CA VAL A 228 -11.18 -7.43 3.75
C VAL A 228 -12.17 -8.04 4.75
N VAL A 229 -13.39 -8.37 4.30
CA VAL A 229 -14.38 -9.08 5.13
C VAL A 229 -13.81 -10.40 5.61
N GLN A 230 -13.27 -11.21 4.69
CA GLN A 230 -12.65 -12.48 5.04
C GLN A 230 -11.47 -12.30 6.02
N ALA A 231 -10.60 -11.31 5.82
CA ALA A 231 -9.52 -10.99 6.74
C ALA A 231 -10.02 -10.58 8.13
N ALA A 232 -11.12 -9.83 8.20
CA ALA A 232 -11.72 -9.34 9.44
C ALA A 232 -12.48 -10.40 10.24
N LEU A 233 -12.98 -11.43 9.55
CA LEU A 233 -13.75 -12.52 10.15
C LEU A 233 -12.89 -13.70 10.63
N ALA A 234 -11.60 -13.72 10.25
CA ALA A 234 -10.67 -14.83 10.47
C ALA A 234 -11.12 -16.15 9.78
N ASP A 235 -10.17 -17.08 9.58
CA ASP A 235 -10.25 -18.26 8.67
C ASP A 235 -11.45 -19.23 8.85
N ASN A 236 -12.34 -19.03 9.83
CA ASN A 236 -13.33 -20.03 10.25
C ASN A 236 -14.79 -19.68 9.92
N GLU A 237 -15.06 -18.58 9.22
CA GLU A 237 -16.44 -18.21 8.86
C GLU A 237 -16.84 -18.76 7.48
N ASP A 238 -18.10 -19.20 7.38
CA ASP A 238 -18.63 -19.79 6.15
C ASP A 238 -18.73 -18.75 5.01
N ASN A 239 -18.46 -19.19 3.79
CA ASN A 239 -18.51 -18.35 2.58
C ASN A 239 -19.82 -17.53 2.41
N PRO A 240 -21.02 -18.05 2.74
CA PRO A 240 -22.26 -17.25 2.72
C PRO A 240 -22.23 -16.01 3.62
N ILE A 241 -21.59 -16.07 4.80
CA ILE A 241 -21.46 -14.93 5.73
C ILE A 241 -20.57 -13.86 5.11
N ILE A 242 -19.45 -14.28 4.49
CA ILE A 242 -18.54 -13.37 3.79
C ILE A 242 -19.29 -12.65 2.66
N ILE A 243 -20.10 -13.38 1.88
CA ILE A 243 -20.88 -12.82 0.78
C ILE A 243 -21.95 -11.86 1.27
N GLU A 244 -22.68 -12.22 2.34
CA GLU A 244 -23.70 -11.37 2.93
C GLU A 244 -23.11 -10.05 3.41
N GLN A 245 -22.03 -10.10 4.21
CA GLN A 245 -21.37 -8.90 4.72
C GLN A 245 -20.75 -8.07 3.59
N THR A 246 -20.21 -8.72 2.55
CA THR A 246 -19.71 -8.03 1.36
C THR A 246 -20.83 -7.27 0.64
N ASN A 247 -22.00 -7.91 0.43
CA ASN A 247 -23.15 -7.26 -0.19
C ASN A 247 -23.64 -6.05 0.63
N GLN A 248 -23.73 -6.19 1.95
CA GLN A 248 -24.13 -5.12 2.86
C GLN A 248 -23.16 -3.94 2.81
N LEU A 249 -21.84 -4.23 2.87
CA LEU A 249 -20.81 -3.20 2.82
C LEU A 249 -20.78 -2.46 1.50
N LEU A 250 -20.85 -3.16 0.36
CA LEU A 250 -20.87 -2.50 -0.94
C LEU A 250 -22.05 -1.55 -1.08
N SER A 251 -23.24 -1.96 -0.63
CA SER A 251 -24.44 -1.11 -0.60
C SER A 251 -24.25 0.10 0.32
N HIS A 252 -23.72 -0.11 1.53
CA HIS A 252 -23.48 0.96 2.50
C HIS A 252 -22.46 2.00 2.01
N LEU A 253 -21.44 1.54 1.29
CA LEU A 253 -20.41 2.38 0.66
C LEU A 253 -20.91 3.09 -0.61
N GLY A 254 -22.17 2.87 -1.02
CA GLY A 254 -22.77 3.51 -2.20
C GLY A 254 -22.32 2.93 -3.54
N TYR A 255 -21.73 1.73 -3.55
CA TYR A 255 -21.41 1.04 -4.80
C TYR A 255 -22.67 0.45 -5.43
N SER A 256 -22.76 0.50 -6.77
CA SER A 256 -23.87 -0.03 -7.56
C SER A 256 -23.75 -1.52 -7.87
N ASP A 257 -22.92 -2.25 -7.13
CA ASP A 257 -22.69 -3.68 -7.32
C ASP A 257 -23.95 -4.48 -7.04
N LYS A 258 -24.37 -5.33 -7.98
CA LYS A 258 -25.52 -6.21 -7.78
C LYS A 258 -25.22 -7.24 -6.67
N PRO A 259 -26.12 -7.49 -5.70
CA PRO A 259 -25.88 -8.46 -4.63
C PRO A 259 -25.59 -9.86 -5.19
N ARG A 260 -24.53 -10.51 -4.71
CA ARG A 260 -24.18 -11.88 -5.08
C ARG A 260 -25.06 -12.87 -4.32
N ARG A 261 -25.55 -13.88 -5.02
CA ARG A 261 -26.15 -15.10 -4.46
C ARG A 261 -25.02 -16.09 -4.20
N GLU A 262 -24.88 -16.50 -2.93
CA GLU A 262 -24.01 -17.58 -2.40
C GLU A 262 -23.01 -18.20 -3.42
#